data_AF-A0A1G6MQY1-F1
#
_entry.id   AF-A0A1G6MQY1-F1
#
_cell.length_a   1.000
_cell.length_b   1.000
_cell.length_c   1.000
_cell.angle_alpha   90.00
_cell.angle_beta   90.00
_cell.angle_gamma   90.00
#
_symmetry.space_group_name_H-M   'P 1'
#
loop_
_entity.id
_entity.type
_entity.pdbx_description
1 polymer ?
#
loop_
_entity_poly.entity_id
_entity_poly.type
_entity_poly.pdbx_seq_one_letter_code
_entity_poly.pdbx_strand_id
1 'polypeptide(L)'
;MEQQIAELIARLEQWNGQEVQIVKEEDGDIDLTLMTLNKTSLIERTPTMDGYVSPLSLRMEGEGSVVHADHQQEELPSAAFDIPVDRLHDNHFDGTRLMLTTDRGTYTISKR
;
A
#
# COMPACT_ATOMS: atom_id res chain seq x y z
N MET A 1 11.97 13.19 1.25
CA MET A 1 10.53 12.87 1.23
C MET A 1 10.00 12.80 -0.18
N GLU A 2 9.82 13.91 -0.92
CA GLU A 2 9.28 13.88 -2.30
C GLU A 2 10.03 12.94 -3.26
N GLN A 3 11.37 13.01 -3.27
CA GLN A 3 12.19 12.14 -4.11
C GLN A 3 12.06 10.65 -3.74
N GLN A 4 11.89 10.33 -2.46
CA GLN A 4 11.70 8.94 -2.01
C GLN A 4 10.35 8.42 -2.49
N ILE A 5 9.28 9.21 -2.35
CA ILE A 5 7.94 8.85 -2.81
C ILE A 5 7.90 8.64 -4.33
N ALA A 6 8.56 9.51 -5.10
CA ALA A 6 8.68 9.34 -6.55
C ALA A 6 9.40 8.02 -6.91
N GLU A 7 10.44 7.65 -6.17
CA GLU A 7 11.14 6.38 -6.38
C GLU A 7 10.27 5.17 -6.01
N LEU A 8 9.47 5.26 -4.95
CA LEU A 8 8.50 4.22 -4.59
C LEU A 8 7.48 3.99 -5.70
N ILE A 9 6.92 5.08 -6.25
CA ILE A 9 5.98 5.02 -7.37
C ILE A 9 6.65 4.37 -8.57
N ALA A 10 7.85 4.82 -8.95
CA ALA A 10 8.57 4.26 -10.09
C ALA A 10 8.86 2.76 -9.93
N ARG A 11 9.15 2.27 -8.71
CA ARG A 11 9.34 0.84 -8.42
C ARG A 11 8.04 0.05 -8.56
N LEU A 12 6.94 0.57 -8.04
CA LEU A 12 5.62 -0.09 -8.12
C LEU A 12 5.02 -0.05 -9.53
N GLU A 13 5.28 1.00 -10.31
CA GLU A 13 4.85 1.09 -11.71
C GLU A 13 5.46 -0.02 -12.57
N GLN A 14 6.66 -0.52 -12.23
CA GLN A 14 7.25 -1.68 -12.88
C GLN A 14 6.46 -2.97 -12.64
N TRP A 15 5.55 -2.98 -11.67
CA TRP A 15 4.71 -4.12 -11.31
C TRP A 15 3.26 -3.94 -11.83
N ASN A 16 2.96 -2.88 -12.58
CA ASN A 16 1.66 -2.72 -13.21
C ASN A 16 1.37 -3.89 -14.18
N GLY A 17 0.12 -4.36 -14.17
CA GLY A 17 -0.34 -5.56 -14.88
C GLY A 17 0.06 -6.88 -14.22
N GLN A 18 0.60 -6.88 -12.99
CA GLN A 18 1.01 -8.10 -12.27
C GLN A 18 0.18 -8.28 -11.00
N GLU A 19 0.07 -9.53 -10.55
CA GLU A 19 -0.46 -9.82 -9.21
C GLU A 19 0.57 -9.44 -8.15
N VAL A 20 0.12 -8.71 -7.14
CA VAL A 20 0.90 -8.34 -5.97
C VAL A 20 0.19 -8.81 -4.71
N GLN A 21 1.00 -9.19 -3.73
CA GLN A 21 0.58 -9.43 -2.37
C GLN A 21 1.03 -8.25 -1.51
N ILE A 22 0.10 -7.70 -0.74
CA ILE A 22 0.35 -6.64 0.22
C ILE A 22 0.06 -7.21 1.61
N VAL A 23 1.04 -7.13 2.51
CA VAL A 23 0.89 -7.51 3.92
C VAL A 23 1.02 -6.25 4.76
N LYS A 24 0.05 -5.95 5.61
CA LYS A 24 0.13 -4.88 6.61
C LYS A 24 0.21 -5.50 7.99
N GLU A 25 1.20 -5.08 8.77
CA GLU A 25 1.38 -5.48 10.17
C GLU A 25 1.26 -4.25 11.08
N GLU A 26 0.32 -4.28 12.04
CA GLU A 26 0.06 -3.21 13.01
C GLU A 26 -0.28 -3.82 14.38
N ASP A 27 0.49 -3.51 15.43
CA ASP A 27 0.25 -3.99 16.80
C ASP A 27 0.04 -5.52 16.95
N GLY A 28 0.68 -6.30 16.07
CA GLY A 28 0.58 -7.76 16.03
C GLY A 28 -0.60 -8.32 15.22
N ASP A 29 -1.42 -7.44 14.64
CA ASP A 29 -2.44 -7.79 13.65
C ASP A 29 -1.83 -7.81 12.25
N ILE A 30 -2.24 -8.78 11.43
CA ILE A 30 -1.71 -9.02 10.09
C ILE A 30 -2.86 -9.06 9.09
N ASP A 31 -2.92 -8.05 8.23
CA ASP A 31 -3.83 -7.99 7.10
C ASP A 31 -3.11 -8.43 5.82
N LEU A 32 -3.77 -9.26 5.00
CA LEU A 32 -3.26 -9.66 3.69
C LEU A 32 -4.22 -9.23 2.59
N THR A 33 -3.70 -8.57 1.57
CA THR A 33 -4.43 -8.19 0.36
C THR A 33 -3.74 -8.80 -0.86
N LEU A 34 -4.52 -9.38 -1.76
CA LEU A 34 -4.07 -9.84 -3.08
C LEU A 34 -4.74 -8.97 -4.14
N MET A 35 -3.98 -8.41 -5.08
CA MET A 35 -4.56 -7.60 -6.15
C MET A 35 -3.76 -7.66 -7.44
N THR A 36 -4.44 -7.49 -8.57
CA THR A 36 -3.78 -7.16 -9.85
C THR A 36 -3.51 -5.67 -9.89
N LEU A 37 -2.25 -5.27 -9.72
CA LEU A 37 -1.88 -3.86 -9.69
C LEU A 37 -2.00 -3.27 -11.09
N ASN A 38 -2.86 -2.28 -11.29
CA ASN A 38 -3.05 -1.62 -12.59
C ASN A 38 -2.33 -0.28 -12.67
N LYS A 39 -2.33 0.47 -11.56
CA LYS A 39 -1.77 1.82 -11.51
C LYS A 39 -1.34 2.17 -10.10
N THR A 40 -0.25 2.91 -9.98
CA THR A 40 0.19 3.50 -8.73
C THR A 40 0.16 5.03 -8.85
N SER A 41 -0.33 5.73 -7.83
CA SER A 41 -0.39 7.19 -7.85
C SER A 41 -0.27 7.79 -6.45
N LEU A 42 0.20 9.03 -6.38
CA LEU A 42 0.16 9.81 -5.15
C LEU A 42 -1.16 10.57 -5.08
N ILE A 43 -1.89 10.41 -3.99
CA ILE A 43 -3.15 11.11 -3.74
C ILE A 43 -2.93 12.10 -2.60
N GLU A 44 -3.13 13.38 -2.92
CA GLU A 44 -3.25 14.44 -1.93
C GLU A 44 -4.71 14.56 -1.50
N ARG A 45 -4.95 14.57 -0.19
CA ARG A 45 -6.29 14.74 0.39
C ARG A 45 -6.29 15.96 1.28
N THR A 46 -7.41 16.69 1.27
CA THR A 46 -7.62 17.77 2.25
C THR A 46 -7.62 17.16 3.65
N PRO A 47 -6.75 17.63 4.57
CA PRO A 47 -6.73 17.14 5.94
C PRO A 47 -8.11 17.31 6.59
N THR A 48 -8.61 16.27 7.26
CA THR A 48 -9.78 16.42 8.13
C THR A 48 -9.35 17.08 9.45
N MET A 49 -10.24 17.86 10.09
CA MET A 49 -9.92 18.60 11.33
C MET A 49 -9.43 17.70 12.48
N ASP A 50 -9.80 16.43 12.46
CA ASP A 50 -9.42 15.40 13.44
C ASP A 50 -8.16 14.62 13.06
N GLY A 51 -7.56 14.88 11.88
CA GLY A 51 -6.38 14.17 11.39
C GLY A 51 -6.63 12.71 11.02
N TYR A 52 -7.90 12.29 10.90
CA TYR A 52 -8.26 10.91 10.57
C TYR A 52 -7.79 10.48 9.17
N VAL A 53 -7.82 11.41 8.21
CA VAL A 53 -7.36 11.18 6.83
C VAL A 53 -5.94 11.69 6.65
N SER A 54 -5.05 10.79 6.21
CA SER A 54 -3.70 11.18 5.82
C SER A 54 -3.75 12.18 4.65
N PRO A 55 -3.03 13.31 4.74
CA PRO A 55 -2.97 14.30 3.67
C PRO A 55 -2.29 13.75 2.41
N LEU A 56 -1.51 12.68 2.53
CA LEU A 56 -0.73 12.12 1.43
C LEU A 56 -0.72 10.59 1.48
N SER A 57 -1.32 9.96 0.48
CA SER A 57 -1.40 8.50 0.39
C SER A 57 -0.88 8.00 -0.96
N LEU A 58 -0.09 6.93 -0.91
CA LEU A 58 0.26 6.13 -2.07
C LEU A 58 -0.91 5.19 -2.37
N ARG A 59 -1.58 5.43 -3.49
CA ARG A 59 -2.72 4.63 -3.95
C ARG A 59 -2.27 3.63 -4.99
N MET A 60 -2.55 2.36 -4.71
CA MET A 60 -2.41 1.23 -5.62
C MET A 60 -3.81 0.88 -6.14
N GLU A 61 -4.10 1.14 -7.42
CA GLU A 61 -5.38 0.82 -8.07
C GLU A 61 -5.29 -0.56 -8.73
N GLY A 62 -6.34 -1.37 -8.59
CA GLY A 62 -6.38 -2.73 -9.09
C GLY A 62 -7.50 -3.56 -8.48
N GLU A 63 -8.04 -4.51 -9.25
CA GLU A 63 -8.99 -5.49 -8.73
C GLU A 63 -8.26 -6.45 -7.78
N GLY A 64 -8.89 -6.77 -6.66
CA GLY A 64 -8.26 -7.60 -5.64
C GLY A 64 -9.19 -7.92 -4.49
N SER A 65 -8.69 -8.71 -3.56
CA SER A 65 -9.39 -9.15 -2.37
C SER A 65 -8.52 -9.03 -1.11
N VAL A 66 -9.18 -8.75 0.01
CA VAL A 66 -8.61 -8.91 1.35
C VAL A 66 -8.80 -10.36 1.76
N VAL A 67 -7.76 -10.98 2.30
CA VAL A 67 -7.78 -12.35 2.83
C VAL A 67 -7.79 -12.27 4.35
N HIS A 68 -8.91 -12.67 4.95
CA HIS A 68 -9.07 -12.70 6.39
C HIS A 68 -8.40 -13.94 7.02
N ALA A 69 -8.21 -13.90 8.34
CA ALA A 69 -7.59 -14.99 9.10
C ALA A 69 -8.34 -16.34 8.97
N ASP A 70 -9.63 -16.31 8.66
CA ASP A 70 -10.46 -17.51 8.42
C ASP A 70 -10.42 -17.99 6.95
N HIS A 71 -9.54 -17.42 6.12
CA HIS A 71 -9.40 -17.64 4.68
C HIS A 71 -10.57 -17.15 3.82
N GLN A 72 -11.51 -16.37 4.39
CA GLN A 72 -12.50 -15.68 3.58
C GLN A 72 -11.82 -14.57 2.77
N GLN A 73 -12.32 -14.38 1.54
CA GLN A 73 -11.90 -13.31 0.66
C GLN A 73 -13.05 -12.34 0.44
N GLU A 74 -12.78 -11.07 0.69
CA GLU A 74 -13.71 -9.97 0.38
C GLU A 74 -13.09 -9.07 -0.68
N GLU A 75 -13.86 -8.69 -1.70
CA GLU A 75 -13.38 -7.80 -2.75
C GLU A 75 -13.00 -6.42 -2.18
N LEU A 76 -11.96 -5.81 -2.74
CA LEU A 76 -11.58 -4.45 -2.39
C LEU A 76 -12.73 -3.48 -2.73
N PRO A 77 -13.34 -2.77 -1.76
CA PRO A 77 -14.54 -1.96 -1.98
C PRO A 77 -14.37 -0.80 -2.98
N SER A 78 -13.13 -0.47 -3.36
CA SER A 78 -12.80 0.59 -4.32
C SER A 78 -11.80 0.13 -5.39
N ALA A 79 -11.55 -1.17 -5.51
CA ALA A 79 -10.48 -1.71 -6.35
C ALA A 79 -9.16 -0.93 -6.16
N ALA A 80 -8.84 -0.61 -4.90
CA ALA A 80 -7.66 0.16 -4.55
C ALA A 80 -7.23 -0.11 -3.10
N PHE A 81 -5.92 0.03 -2.88
CA PHE A 81 -5.29 -0.03 -1.57
C PHE A 81 -4.48 1.26 -1.33
N ASP A 82 -4.66 1.89 -0.18
CA ASP A 82 -4.02 3.17 0.17
C ASP A 82 -3.01 2.97 1.30
N ILE A 83 -1.78 3.46 1.10
CA ILE A 83 -0.73 3.49 2.12
C ILE A 83 -0.48 4.97 2.49
N PRO A 84 -0.71 5.39 3.75
CA PRO A 84 -0.32 6.72 4.21
C PRO A 84 1.20 6.90 4.11
N VAL A 85 1.66 7.94 3.39
CA VAL A 85 3.10 8.22 3.21
C VAL A 85 3.53 9.57 3.79
N ASP A 86 2.59 10.33 4.37
CA ASP A 86 2.88 11.57 5.11
C ASP A 86 3.72 11.34 6.38
N ARG A 87 3.63 10.12 6.95
CA ARG A 87 4.42 9.65 8.11
C ARG A 87 5.34 8.49 7.72
N LEU A 88 5.94 8.51 6.52
CA LEU A 88 6.88 7.46 6.11
C LEU A 88 8.19 7.60 6.90
N HIS A 89 8.51 6.59 7.72
CA HIS A 89 9.73 6.54 8.53
C HIS A 89 10.88 5.89 7.80
N ASP A 90 10.60 4.76 7.14
CA ASP A 90 11.61 3.98 6.44
C ASP A 90 11.02 3.30 5.21
N ASN A 91 11.87 3.03 4.23
CA ASN A 91 11.53 2.18 3.10
C ASN A 91 12.74 1.36 2.64
N HIS A 92 12.49 0.12 2.27
CA HIS A 92 13.51 -0.79 1.75
C HIS A 92 13.01 -1.52 0.52
N PHE A 93 13.89 -1.70 -0.46
CA PHE A 93 13.62 -2.48 -1.66
C PHE A 93 14.76 -3.47 -1.91
N ASP A 94 14.43 -4.75 -1.94
CA ASP A 94 15.41 -5.84 -2.13
C ASP A 94 15.45 -6.37 -3.58
N GLY A 95 14.72 -5.73 -4.51
CA GLY A 95 14.55 -6.17 -5.90
C GLY A 95 13.26 -6.95 -6.15
N THR A 96 12.70 -7.59 -5.12
CA THR A 96 11.51 -8.43 -5.22
C THR A 96 10.40 -8.02 -4.26
N ARG A 97 10.75 -7.32 -3.19
CA ARG A 97 9.85 -6.85 -2.14
C ARG A 97 10.13 -5.39 -1.84
N LEU A 98 9.05 -4.66 -1.61
CA LEU A 98 9.07 -3.29 -1.14
C LEU A 98 8.49 -3.27 0.29
N MET A 99 9.29 -2.81 1.25
CA MET A 99 8.87 -2.61 2.63
C MET A 99 8.74 -1.13 2.92
N LEU A 100 7.62 -0.71 3.52
CA LEU A 100 7.34 0.66 3.94
C LEU A 100 6.95 0.65 5.42
N THR A 101 7.61 1.48 6.24
CA THR A 101 7.26 1.64 7.65
C THR A 101 6.64 3.00 7.87
N THR A 102 5.44 3.04 8.45
CA THR A 102 4.69 4.27 8.73
C THR A 102 4.20 4.28 10.17
N ASP A 103 3.56 5.37 10.62
CA ASP A 103 2.88 5.40 11.93
C ASP A 103 1.72 4.40 12.06
N ARG A 104 1.19 3.88 10.94
CA ARG A 104 0.07 2.92 10.93
C ARG A 104 0.51 1.47 10.73
N GLY A 105 1.82 1.22 10.81
CA GLY A 105 2.38 -0.13 10.70
C GLY A 105 3.36 -0.31 9.55
N THR A 106 3.71 -1.57 9.32
CA THR A 106 4.66 -1.98 8.28
C THR A 106 3.92 -2.63 7.14
N TYR A 107 4.18 -2.16 5.92
CA TYR A 107 3.61 -2.67 4.68
C TYR A 107 4.70 -3.40 3.91
N THR A 108 4.45 -4.65 3.53
CA THR A 108 5.31 -5.42 2.64
C THR A 108 4.55 -5.74 1.36
N ILE A 109 5.08 -5.29 0.23
CA ILE A 109 4.49 -5.51 -1.10
C ILE A 109 5.45 -6.39 -1.90
N SER A 110 4.95 -7.47 -2.48
CA SER A 110 5.74 -8.40 -3.30
C SER A 110 4.96 -8.89 -4.51
N LYS A 111 5.65 -9.07 -5.64
CA LYS A 111 5.09 -9.76 -6.82
C LYS A 111 4.81 -11.24 -6.51
N ARG A 112 3.77 -11.79 -7.12
CA ARG A 112 3.53 -13.24 -7.19
C ARG A 112 4.10 -13.89 -8.44
#